data_AF-A0A6A3BEJ5-F1
#
_entry.id   AF-A0A6A3BEJ5-F1
#
_cell.length_a   1.000
_cell.length_b   1.000
_cell.length_c   1.000
_cell.angle_alpha   90.00
_cell.angle_beta   90.00
_cell.angle_gamma   90.00
#
_symmetry.space_group_name_H-M   'P 1'
#
loop_
_entity.id
_entity.type
_entity.pdbx_description
1 polymer ?
#
loop_
_entity_poly.entity_id
_entity_poly.type
_entity_poly.pdbx_seq_one_letter_code
_entity_poly.pdbx_strand_id
1 'polypeptide(L)'
;MEEYAFCNNTFNQNLSPTADITALTQITVEQTLKVATDTHTLIVGLIEKATDPAEKNALTTCENAYHDVMNGFQQAASAFFEKDYNSMLKAEQPAPRAQASCTSIFNTPPNPPNPVAEQNTHTKILIAMAIVAGTQLTS
;
A
#
# COMPACT_ATOMS: atom_id res chain seq x y z
N MET A 1 6.45 -5.33 17.17
CA MET A 1 7.18 -4.17 17.74
C MET A 1 7.60 -3.21 16.62
N GLU A 2 8.12 -3.71 15.49
CA GLU A 2 8.44 -2.91 14.29
C GLU A 2 7.21 -2.27 13.63
N GLU A 3 6.10 -3.01 13.50
CA GLU A 3 4.85 -2.48 12.91
C GLU A 3 4.28 -1.29 13.72
N TYR A 4 4.40 -1.34 15.05
CA TYR A 4 4.01 -0.25 15.95
C TYR A 4 4.96 0.95 15.80
N ALA A 5 6.26 0.72 15.66
CA ALA A 5 7.24 1.80 15.46
C ALA A 5 7.05 2.49 14.10
N PHE A 6 6.77 1.72 13.03
CA PHE A 6 6.45 2.28 11.72
C PHE A 6 5.17 3.10 11.75
N CYS A 7 4.08 2.54 12.28
CA CYS A 7 2.81 3.24 12.47
C CYS A 7 2.97 4.53 13.30
N ASN A 8 3.67 4.42 14.45
CA ASN A 8 3.92 5.56 15.33
C ASN A 8 4.83 6.62 14.69
N ASN A 9 5.81 6.23 13.85
CA ASN A 9 6.63 7.19 13.11
C ASN A 9 5.84 7.89 11.99
N THR A 10 5.08 7.15 11.19
CA THR A 10 4.19 7.73 10.17
C THR A 10 3.23 8.73 10.80
N PHE A 11 2.66 8.40 11.95
CA PHE A 11 1.74 9.27 12.66
C PHE A 11 2.43 10.44 13.35
N ASN A 12 3.52 10.27 14.09
CA ASN A 12 4.20 11.38 14.75
C ASN A 12 4.86 12.37 13.77
N GLN A 13 5.23 11.92 12.57
CA GLN A 13 5.79 12.80 11.54
C GLN A 13 4.73 13.55 10.74
N ASN A 14 3.49 13.06 10.68
CA ASN A 14 2.44 13.62 9.83
C ASN A 14 1.19 14.13 10.58
N LEU A 15 0.99 13.80 11.86
CA LEU A 15 -0.16 14.23 12.64
C LEU A 15 0.18 15.34 13.64
N SER A 16 -0.63 16.39 13.60
CA SER A 16 -0.83 17.27 14.75
C SER A 16 -1.49 16.47 15.90
N PRO A 17 -1.19 16.76 17.18
CA PRO A 17 -1.94 16.21 18.33
C PRO A 17 -3.45 16.53 18.31
N THR A 18 -3.91 17.33 17.36
CA THR A 18 -5.31 17.71 17.14
C THR A 18 -5.89 17.16 15.83
N ALA A 19 -5.22 16.22 15.15
CA ALA A 19 -5.70 15.67 13.89
C ALA A 19 -7.01 14.91 14.11
N ASP A 20 -8.06 15.33 13.41
CA ASP A 20 -9.34 14.62 13.42
C ASP A 20 -9.30 13.41 12.49
N ILE A 21 -10.35 12.59 12.54
CA ILE A 21 -10.44 11.36 11.74
C ILE A 21 -10.42 11.64 10.22
N THR A 22 -10.85 12.83 9.79
CA THR A 22 -10.80 13.27 8.40
C THR A 22 -9.36 13.50 7.96
N ALA A 23 -8.59 14.26 8.74
CA ALA A 23 -7.17 14.50 8.49
C ALA A 23 -6.36 13.20 8.55
N LEU A 24 -6.65 12.33 9.51
CA LEU A 24 -6.07 10.99 9.61
C LEU A 24 -6.30 10.17 8.33
N THR A 25 -7.54 10.16 7.83
CA THR A 25 -7.89 9.43 6.61
C THR A 25 -7.18 9.99 5.39
N GLN A 26 -7.12 11.32 5.26
CA GLN A 26 -6.38 11.95 4.17
C GLN A 26 -4.91 11.52 4.16
N ILE A 27 -4.25 11.62 5.32
CA ILE A 27 -2.84 11.28 5.47
C ILE A 27 -2.60 9.81 5.12
N THR A 28 -3.43 8.89 5.59
CA THR A 28 -3.23 7.46 5.32
C THR A 28 -3.45 7.12 3.86
N VAL A 29 -4.43 7.74 3.18
CA VAL A 29 -4.64 7.58 1.73
C VAL A 29 -3.43 8.10 0.94
N GLU A 30 -2.98 9.32 1.23
CA GLU A 30 -1.85 9.95 0.53
C GLU A 30 -0.53 9.19 0.75
N GLN A 31 -0.25 8.77 1.99
CA GLN A 31 0.95 7.99 2.30
C GLN A 31 0.91 6.60 1.66
N THR A 32 -0.26 5.95 1.63
CA THR A 32 -0.39 4.66 0.94
C THR A 32 -0.11 4.80 -0.54
N LEU A 33 -0.68 5.81 -1.21
CA LEU A 33 -0.44 6.07 -2.62
C LEU A 33 1.05 6.36 -2.91
N LYS A 34 1.68 7.17 -2.05
CA LYS A 34 3.11 7.50 -2.18
C LYS A 34 3.97 6.24 -2.06
N VAL A 35 3.81 5.47 -0.98
CA VAL A 35 4.62 4.27 -0.74
C VAL A 35 4.36 3.21 -1.82
N ALA A 36 3.12 3.05 -2.29
CA ALA A 36 2.80 2.16 -3.40
C ALA A 36 3.52 2.59 -4.70
N THR A 37 3.56 3.88 -5.00
CA THR A 37 4.25 4.44 -6.18
C THR A 37 5.77 4.26 -6.10
N ASP A 38 6.36 4.55 -4.94
CA ASP A 38 7.80 4.36 -4.70
C ASP A 38 8.17 2.87 -4.83
N THR A 39 7.33 1.97 -4.29
CA THR A 39 7.55 0.53 -4.37
C THR A 39 7.38 -0.01 -5.78
N HIS A 40 6.37 0.45 -6.52
CA HIS A 40 6.20 0.11 -7.94
C HIS A 40 7.45 0.50 -8.75
N THR A 41 7.97 1.71 -8.53
CA THR A 41 9.19 2.20 -9.20
C THR A 41 10.40 1.32 -8.88
N LEU A 42 10.55 0.91 -7.61
CA LEU A 42 11.59 -0.04 -7.20
C LEU A 42 11.44 -1.39 -7.92
N ILE A 43 10.22 -1.95 -7.98
CA ILE A 43 9.94 -3.23 -8.65
C ILE A 43 10.30 -3.16 -10.12
N VAL A 44 9.90 -2.11 -10.84
CA VAL A 44 10.26 -1.90 -12.25
C VAL A 44 11.78 -1.90 -12.42
N GLY A 45 12.51 -1.18 -11.57
CA GLY A 45 13.97 -1.16 -11.60
C GLY A 45 14.63 -2.50 -11.27
N LEU A 46 13.97 -3.38 -10.51
CA LEU A 46 14.42 -4.76 -10.26
C LEU A 46 14.15 -5.66 -11.46
N ILE A 47 12.98 -5.53 -12.12
CA ILE A 47 12.63 -6.29 -13.33
C ILE A 47 13.64 -6.05 -14.45
N GLU A 48 14.11 -4.81 -14.62
CA GLU A 48 15.12 -4.45 -15.62
C GLU A 48 16.47 -5.13 -15.38
N LYS A 49 16.80 -5.42 -14.12
CA LYS A 49 18.08 -6.02 -13.70
C LYS A 49 18.02 -7.53 -13.53
N ALA A 50 16.83 -8.09 -13.35
CA ALA A 50 16.62 -9.52 -13.11
C ALA A 50 17.03 -10.35 -14.32
N THR A 51 17.95 -11.30 -14.09
CA THR A 51 18.39 -12.27 -15.10
C THR A 51 17.71 -13.63 -14.92
N ASP A 52 17.29 -13.96 -13.70
CA ASP A 52 16.56 -15.18 -13.40
C ASP A 52 15.08 -15.06 -13.86
N PRO A 53 14.58 -15.98 -14.70
CA PRO A 53 13.20 -15.94 -15.15
C PRO A 53 12.16 -16.09 -14.02
N ALA A 54 12.48 -16.85 -12.96
CA ALA A 54 11.55 -17.03 -11.84
C ALA A 54 11.42 -15.73 -11.03
N GLU A 55 12.55 -15.10 -10.69
CA GLU A 55 12.58 -13.76 -10.08
C GLU A 55 11.81 -12.73 -10.93
N LYS A 56 12.07 -12.68 -12.24
CA LYS A 56 11.40 -11.73 -13.14
C LYS A 56 9.88 -11.92 -13.16
N ASN A 57 9.42 -13.18 -13.18
CA ASN A 57 7.99 -13.49 -13.12
C ASN A 57 7.35 -13.09 -11.77
N ALA A 58 8.05 -13.34 -10.67
CA ALA A 58 7.60 -12.93 -9.33
C ALA A 58 7.53 -11.40 -9.21
N LEU A 59 8.53 -10.68 -9.70
CA LEU A 59 8.54 -9.22 -9.74
C LEU A 59 7.45 -8.64 -10.64
N THR A 60 7.16 -9.27 -11.79
CA THR A 60 6.05 -8.86 -12.67
C THR A 60 4.70 -9.04 -11.98
N THR A 61 4.54 -10.09 -11.16
CA THR A 61 3.36 -10.27 -10.31
C THR A 61 3.23 -9.14 -9.29
N CYS A 62 4.35 -8.73 -8.69
CA CYS A 62 4.40 -7.58 -7.80
C CYS A 62 4.08 -6.25 -8.49
N GLU A 63 4.60 -6.03 -9.69
CA GLU A 63 4.34 -4.82 -10.48
C GLU A 63 2.82 -4.64 -10.70
N ASN A 64 2.15 -5.69 -11.19
CA ASN A 64 0.70 -5.70 -11.38
C ASN A 64 -0.06 -5.46 -10.07
N ALA A 65 0.37 -6.11 -8.98
CA ALA A 65 -0.23 -5.90 -7.66
C ALA A 65 -0.12 -4.45 -7.19
N TYR A 66 1.04 -3.82 -7.34
CA TYR A 66 1.23 -2.42 -6.94
C TYR A 66 0.51 -1.44 -7.89
N HIS A 67 0.37 -1.77 -9.16
CA HIS A 67 -0.48 -1.02 -10.08
C HIS A 67 -1.94 -1.01 -9.61
N ASP A 68 -2.48 -2.16 -9.19
CA ASP A 68 -3.83 -2.26 -8.63
C ASP A 68 -3.99 -1.44 -7.34
N VAL A 69 -3.00 -1.51 -6.44
CA VAL A 69 -2.99 -0.70 -5.20
C VAL A 69 -2.98 0.79 -5.53
N MET A 70 -2.10 1.24 -6.44
CA MET A 70 -2.03 2.64 -6.86
C MET A 70 -3.35 3.14 -7.44
N ASN A 71 -3.96 2.36 -8.35
CA ASN A 71 -5.24 2.71 -8.96
C ASN A 71 -6.36 2.81 -7.92
N GLY A 72 -6.41 1.89 -6.95
CA GLY A 72 -7.37 1.92 -5.85
C GLY A 72 -7.22 3.18 -4.99
N PHE A 73 -5.99 3.51 -4.60
CA PHE A 73 -5.71 4.67 -3.75
C PHE A 73 -5.82 6.02 -4.47
N GLN A 74 -5.59 6.06 -5.78
CA GLN A 74 -5.85 7.27 -6.58
C GLN A 74 -7.36 7.56 -6.70
N GLN A 75 -8.18 6.50 -6.87
CA GLN A 75 -9.63 6.61 -6.82
C GLN A 75 -10.12 6.99 -5.41
N ALA A 76 -9.55 6.38 -4.38
CA ALA A 76 -9.85 6.72 -2.98
C ALA A 76 -9.57 8.19 -2.68
N ALA A 77 -8.40 8.70 -3.09
CA ALA A 77 -8.06 10.12 -2.93
C ALA A 77 -9.09 11.03 -3.63
N SER A 78 -9.47 10.69 -4.86
CA SER A 78 -10.48 11.48 -5.61
C SER A 78 -11.82 11.51 -4.90
N ALA A 79 -12.33 10.34 -4.47
CA ALA A 79 -13.59 10.23 -3.74
C ALA A 79 -13.54 10.93 -2.37
N PHE A 80 -12.39 10.89 -1.68
CA PHE A 80 -12.19 11.63 -0.43
C PHE A 80 -12.35 13.14 -0.62
N PHE A 81 -11.75 13.72 -1.68
CA PHE A 81 -11.90 15.15 -1.98
C PHE A 81 -13.35 15.54 -2.30
N GLU A 82 -14.12 14.63 -2.89
CA GLU A 82 -15.56 14.79 -3.14
C GLU A 82 -16.42 14.55 -1.88
N LYS A 83 -15.80 14.16 -0.75
CA LYS A 83 -16.45 13.73 0.50
C LYS A 83 -17.33 12.49 0.34
N ASP A 84 -17.12 11.70 -0.72
CA ASP A 84 -17.75 10.41 -0.91
C ASP A 84 -16.92 9.31 -0.24
N TYR A 85 -16.99 9.26 1.09
CA TYR A 85 -16.22 8.31 1.89
C TYR A 85 -16.64 6.85 1.66
N ASN A 86 -17.86 6.61 1.18
CA ASN A 86 -18.32 5.26 0.83
C ASN A 86 -17.62 4.76 -0.44
N SER A 87 -17.54 5.59 -1.48
CA SER A 87 -16.80 5.24 -2.70
C SER A 87 -15.30 5.17 -2.46
N MET A 88 -14.75 6.04 -1.60
CA MET A 88 -13.36 5.95 -1.16
C MET A 88 -13.07 4.58 -0.53
N LEU A 89 -13.84 4.18 0.49
CA LEU A 89 -13.63 2.90 1.17
C LEU A 89 -13.75 1.71 0.21
N LYS A 90 -14.72 1.75 -0.72
CA LYS A 90 -14.88 0.72 -1.76
C LYS A 90 -13.65 0.62 -2.68
N ALA A 91 -13.02 1.74 -3.00
CA ALA A 91 -11.81 1.76 -3.83
C ALA A 91 -10.58 1.17 -3.10
N GLU A 92 -10.53 1.27 -1.77
CA GLU A 92 -9.44 0.72 -0.94
C GLU A 92 -9.57 -0.79 -0.71
N GLN A 93 -10.80 -1.34 -0.67
CA GLN A 93 -11.06 -2.75 -0.32
C GLN A 93 -10.26 -3.81 -1.11
N PRO A 94 -9.96 -3.65 -2.41
CA PRO A 94 -9.16 -4.63 -3.15
C PRO A 94 -7.67 -4.64 -2.78
N ALA A 95 -7.14 -3.52 -2.27
CA ALA A 95 -5.71 -3.31 -2.08
C ALA A 95 -5.02 -4.31 -1.14
N PRO A 96 -5.61 -4.75 0.01
CA PRO A 96 -4.98 -5.76 0.86
C PRO A 96 -4.70 -7.07 0.11
N ARG A 97 -5.64 -7.50 -0.74
CA ARG A 97 -5.50 -8.75 -1.50
C ARG A 97 -4.47 -8.59 -2.61
N ALA A 98 -4.47 -7.46 -3.31
CA ALA A 98 -3.47 -7.16 -4.33
C ALA A 98 -2.06 -7.12 -3.72
N GLN A 99 -1.86 -6.33 -2.65
CA GLN A 99 -0.57 -6.27 -1.96
C GLN A 99 -0.10 -7.67 -1.51
N ALA A 100 -1.02 -8.49 -0.95
CA ALA A 100 -0.70 -9.83 -0.48
C ALA A 100 -0.21 -10.78 -1.59
N SER A 101 -0.62 -10.60 -2.85
CA SER A 101 -0.12 -11.45 -3.94
C SER A 101 1.36 -11.20 -4.23
N CYS A 102 1.84 -9.97 -4.05
CA CYS A 102 3.27 -9.67 -4.15
C CYS A 102 4.08 -10.33 -3.03
N THR A 103 3.54 -10.44 -1.82
CA THR A 103 4.21 -11.16 -0.73
C THR A 103 4.21 -12.67 -0.99
N SER A 104 3.07 -13.24 -1.39
CA SER A 104 2.90 -14.69 -1.45
C SER A 104 3.62 -15.37 -2.62
N ILE A 105 3.82 -14.67 -3.74
CA ILE A 105 4.51 -15.25 -4.91
C ILE A 105 5.93 -15.69 -4.56
N PHE A 106 6.66 -14.92 -3.75
CA PHE A 106 8.02 -15.26 -3.31
C PHE A 106 8.08 -16.36 -2.24
N ASN A 107 6.96 -16.76 -1.65
CA ASN A 107 6.91 -17.90 -0.72
C ASN A 107 6.84 -19.25 -1.44
N THR A 108 6.72 -19.25 -2.77
CA THR A 108 6.57 -20.46 -3.58
C THR A 108 7.90 -20.76 -4.31
N PRO A 109 8.53 -21.92 -4.07
CA PRO A 109 9.69 -22.35 -4.87
C PRO A 109 9.33 -22.41 -6.36
N PRO A 110 10.26 -22.09 -7.28
CA PRO A 110 11.69 -21.84 -7.09
C PRO A 110 12.06 -20.38 -6.84
N ASN A 111 11.11 -19.52 -6.45
CA ASN A 111 11.37 -18.08 -6.35
C ASN A 111 12.41 -17.75 -5.26
N PRO A 112 13.28 -16.76 -5.49
CA PRO A 112 14.26 -16.31 -4.50
C PRO A 112 13.59 -15.58 -3.33
N PRO A 113 14.34 -15.23 -2.27
CA PRO A 113 13.85 -14.34 -1.22
C PRO A 113 13.27 -13.04 -1.79
N ASN A 114 12.18 -12.56 -1.20
CA ASN A 114 11.47 -11.38 -1.68
C ASN A 114 12.34 -10.10 -1.54
N PRO A 115 12.77 -9.47 -2.64
CA PRO A 115 13.62 -8.27 -2.60
C PRO A 115 12.88 -7.01 -2.13
N VAL A 116 11.55 -7.05 -2.04
CA VAL A 116 10.68 -5.94 -1.61
C VAL A 116 9.83 -6.29 -0.38
N ALA A 117 10.32 -7.21 0.47
CA ALA A 117 9.61 -7.68 1.66
C ALA A 117 9.28 -6.56 2.67
N GLU A 118 10.22 -5.63 2.87
CA GLU A 118 10.05 -4.49 3.76
C GLU A 118 8.97 -3.53 3.24
N GLN A 119 9.04 -3.19 1.95
CA GLN A 119 8.08 -2.31 1.27
C GLN A 119 6.67 -2.92 1.29
N ASN A 120 6.56 -4.24 1.10
CA ASN A 120 5.31 -4.97 1.26
C ASN A 120 4.72 -4.83 2.66
N THR A 121 5.56 -4.92 3.69
CA THR A 121 5.12 -4.76 5.09
C THR A 121 4.63 -3.34 5.35
N HIS A 122 5.37 -2.33 4.92
CA HIS A 122 4.98 -0.93 5.07
C HIS A 122 3.67 -0.62 4.35
N THR A 123 3.54 -1.06 3.10
CA THR A 123 2.32 -0.86 2.30
C THR A 123 1.11 -1.53 2.96
N LYS A 124 1.26 -2.76 3.44
CA LYS A 124 0.19 -3.48 4.14
C LYS A 124 -0.32 -2.72 5.37
N ILE A 125 0.59 -2.17 6.17
CA ILE A 125 0.23 -1.40 7.36
C ILE A 125 -0.55 -0.14 6.97
N LEU A 126 -0.07 0.60 5.97
CA LEU A 126 -0.73 1.83 5.50
C LEU A 126 -2.12 1.56 4.92
N ILE A 127 -2.28 0.50 4.11
CA ILE A 127 -3.58 0.06 3.59
C ILE A 127 -4.55 -0.22 4.75
N ALA A 128 -4.11 -0.97 5.77
CA ALA A 128 -4.96 -1.28 6.92
C ALA A 128 -5.36 -0.01 7.69
N MET A 129 -4.43 0.92 7.88
CA MET A 129 -4.70 2.21 8.51
C MET A 129 -5.72 3.05 7.73
N ALA A 130 -5.59 3.10 6.39
CA ALA A 130 -6.53 3.81 5.53
C ALA A 130 -7.95 3.24 5.63
N ILE A 131 -8.10 1.92 5.52
CA ILE A 131 -9.40 1.24 5.60
C ILE A 131 -10.05 1.48 6.96
N VAL A 132 -9.29 1.39 8.06
CA VAL A 132 -9.81 1.64 9.41
C VAL A 132 -10.26 3.09 9.56
N ALA A 133 -9.45 4.06 9.12
CA ALA A 133 -9.79 5.47 9.20
C ALA A 133 -11.03 5.81 8.35
N GLY A 134 -11.10 5.30 7.11
CA GLY A 134 -12.26 5.48 6.23
C GLY A 134 -13.53 4.81 6.75
N THR A 135 -13.41 3.67 7.45
CA THR A 135 -14.55 3.04 8.12
C THR A 135 -15.12 3.93 9.23
N GLN A 136 -14.28 4.64 10.00
CA GLN A 136 -14.74 5.58 11.02
C GLN A 136 -15.46 6.80 10.43
N LEU A 137 -15.11 7.24 9.21
CA LEU A 137 -15.81 8.33 8.50
C LEU A 137 -17.18 7.94 7.94
N THR A 138 -17.44 6.64 7.79
CA THR A 138 -18.68 6.11 7.21
C THR A 138 -19.62 5.48 8.24
N SER A 139 -19.19 5.43 9.52
CA SER A 139 -19.95 4.88 10.64
C SER A 139 -20.96 5.87 11.24
#